data_AF-A0A920KQH1-F1
#
_entry.id   AF-A0A920KQH1-F1
#
_cell.length_a   1.000
_cell.length_b   1.000
_cell.length_c   1.000
_cell.angle_alpha   90.00
_cell.angle_beta   90.00
_cell.angle_gamma   90.00
#
_symmetry.space_group_name_H-M   'P 1'
#
loop_
_entity.id
_entity.type
_entity.pdbx_description
1 polymer ?
#
loop_
_entity_poly.entity_id
_entity_poly.type
_entity_poly.pdbx_seq_one_letter_code
_entity_poly.pdbx_strand_id
1 'polypeptide(L)' 'MSRYMRQEMNTEVWHRFIERLDYLAADFAEPRAFGGLRGWLDDGRVSLFYLATPPSLFTTICEQLNDDRCLTGPCRIV' A
#
# COMPACT_ATOMS: atom_id res chain seq x y z
N MET A 1 21.73 -15.98 0.33
CA MET A 1 20.26 -15.99 0.46
C MET A 1 19.67 -17.31 0.94
N SER A 2 20.33 -18.47 0.77
CA SER A 2 19.78 -19.79 1.19
C SER A 2 19.78 -20.08 2.71
N ARG A 3 20.63 -19.41 3.52
CA ARG A 3 20.85 -19.75 4.94
C ARG A 3 19.63 -19.61 5.87
N TYR A 4 18.56 -18.93 5.45
CA TYR A 4 17.35 -18.69 6.27
C TYR A 4 16.07 -19.30 5.69
N MET A 5 16.14 -19.98 4.54
CA MET A 5 14.95 -20.59 3.92
C MET A 5 14.79 -22.03 4.43
N ARG A 6 13.69 -22.30 5.15
CA ARG A 6 13.36 -23.66 5.62
C ARG A 6 12.97 -24.62 4.48
N GLN A 7 12.53 -24.07 3.34
CA GLN A 7 12.19 -24.79 2.12
C GLN A 7 12.57 -23.94 0.91
N GLU A 8 12.81 -24.57 -0.23
CA GLU A 8 13.04 -23.84 -1.48
C GLU A 8 11.78 -23.12 -1.95
N MET A 9 11.98 -22.00 -2.64
CA MET A 9 10.90 -21.18 -3.15
C MET A 9 10.31 -21.81 -4.41
N ASN A 10 9.00 -22.00 -4.46
CA ASN A 10 8.35 -22.38 -5.72
C ASN A 10 8.31 -21.15 -6.65
N THR A 11 8.97 -21.28 -7.81
CA THR A 11 9.15 -20.20 -8.78
C THR A 11 7.84 -19.76 -9.42
N GLU A 12 6.91 -20.68 -9.70
CA GLU A 12 5.61 -20.36 -10.30
C GLU A 12 4.72 -19.57 -9.32
N VAL A 13 4.74 -19.93 -8.04
CA VAL A 13 4.06 -19.21 -6.96
C VAL A 13 4.69 -17.83 -6.77
N TRP A 14 6.03 -17.74 -6.82
CA TRP A 14 6.75 -16.47 -6.72
C TRP A 14 6.38 -15.52 -7.85
N HIS A 15 6.43 -15.98 -9.10
CA HIS A 15 6.06 -15.16 -10.27
C HIS A 15 4.62 -14.66 -10.18
N ARG A 16 3.67 -15.57 -9.87
CA ARG A 16 2.27 -15.18 -9.71
C ARG A 16 2.10 -14.15 -8.59
N PHE A 17 2.87 -14.23 -7.50
CA PHE A 17 2.80 -13.29 -6.38
C PHE A 17 3.31 -11.89 -6.76
N ILE A 18 4.49 -11.79 -7.37
CA ILE A 18 5.09 -10.48 -7.72
C ILE A 18 4.26 -9.71 -8.74
N GLU A 19 3.50 -10.39 -9.61
CA GLU A 19 2.56 -9.76 -10.55
C GLU A 19 1.42 -8.99 -9.86
N ARG A 20 1.20 -9.18 -8.56
CA ARG A 20 0.21 -8.43 -7.77
C ARG A 20 0.80 -7.22 -7.06
N LEU A 21 2.12 -7.00 -7.17
CA LEU A 21 2.80 -5.92 -6.48
C LEU A 21 3.02 -4.75 -7.43
N ASP A 22 2.32 -3.65 -7.15
CA ASP A 22 2.56 -2.36 -7.76
C ASP A 22 3.31 -1.45 -6.79
N TYR A 23 4.16 -0.58 -7.32
CA TYR A 23 4.84 0.45 -6.54
C TYR A 23 4.36 1.82 -6.98
N LEU A 24 3.91 2.63 -6.01
CA LEU A 24 3.53 4.01 -6.21
C LEU A 24 4.41 4.87 -5.29
N ALA A 25 5.15 5.79 -5.89
CA ALA A 25 5.92 6.77 -5.13
C ALA A 25 5.00 7.86 -4.59
N ALA A 26 5.19 8.22 -3.31
CA ALA A 26 4.49 9.31 -2.64
C ALA A 26 5.47 10.01 -1.70
N ASP A 27 5.52 11.34 -1.74
CA ASP A 27 6.26 12.15 -0.78
C ASP A 27 5.27 12.79 0.20
N PHE A 28 5.32 12.39 1.47
CA PHE A 28 4.37 12.88 2.48
C PHE A 28 4.54 14.36 2.83
N ALA A 29 5.64 15.00 2.42
CA ALA A 29 5.81 16.45 2.53
C ALA A 29 4.99 17.23 1.49
N GLU A 30 4.61 16.59 0.39
CA GLU A 30 3.87 17.23 -0.69
C GLU A 30 2.35 17.13 -0.47
N PRO A 31 1.60 18.23 -0.67
CA PRO A 31 0.15 18.15 -0.74
C PRO A 31 -0.29 17.19 -1.85
N ARG A 32 -1.32 16.40 -1.56
CA ARG A 32 -1.92 15.45 -2.51
C ARG A 32 -1.01 14.33 -3.01
N ALA A 33 -0.09 13.89 -2.16
CA ALA A 33 0.86 12.81 -2.46
C ALA A 33 0.19 11.49 -2.89
N PHE A 34 -1.09 11.28 -2.58
CA PHE A 34 -1.82 10.05 -2.86
C PHE A 34 -2.72 10.13 -4.10
N GLY A 35 -2.62 11.18 -4.91
CA GLY A 35 -3.39 11.27 -6.16
C GLY A 35 -3.17 10.07 -7.10
N GLY A 36 -1.93 9.57 -7.20
CA GLY A 36 -1.62 8.35 -7.95
C GLY A 36 -2.27 7.10 -7.36
N LEU A 37 -2.31 7.00 -6.03
CA LEU A 37 -2.99 5.91 -5.32
C LEU A 37 -4.50 5.94 -5.59
N ARG A 38 -5.14 7.11 -5.57
CA ARG A 38 -6.58 7.22 -5.88
C ARG A 38 -6.91 6.64 -7.26
N GLY A 39 -6.10 6.94 -8.26
CA GLY A 39 -6.29 6.45 -9.62
C GLY A 39 -6.11 4.93 -9.77
N TRP A 40 -5.31 4.32 -8.89
CA TRP A 40 -5.08 2.87 -8.88
C TRP A 40 -6.13 2.11 -8.07
N LEU A 41 -6.70 2.73 -7.03
CA LEU A 41 -7.70 2.10 -6.16
C LEU A 41 -8.99 1.73 -6.91
N ASP A 42 -9.52 0.56 -6.58
CA ASP A 42 -10.79 0.02 -7.06
C ASP A 42 -11.79 -0.05 -5.90
N ASP A 43 -12.82 0.81 -5.93
CA ASP A 43 -13.84 0.92 -4.88
C ASP A 43 -14.72 -0.34 -4.78
N GLY A 44 -14.65 -1.27 -5.74
CA GLY A 44 -15.28 -2.59 -5.68
C GLY A 44 -14.52 -3.61 -4.81
N ARG A 45 -13.32 -3.26 -4.31
CA ARG A 45 -12.47 -4.11 -3.48
C ARG A 45 -12.38 -3.58 -2.05
N VAL A 46 -12.01 -4.47 -1.14
CA VAL A 46 -11.68 -4.08 0.24
C VAL A 46 -10.23 -3.60 0.29
N SER A 47 -10.01 -2.37 0.75
CA SER A 47 -8.67 -1.79 0.89
C SER A 47 -8.16 -1.91 2.32
N LEU A 48 -6.90 -2.32 2.49
CA LEU A 48 -6.21 -2.36 3.78
C LEU A 48 -4.95 -1.51 3.70
N PHE A 49 -4.92 -0.42 4.45
CA PHE A 49 -3.77 0.48 4.51
C PHE A 49 -2.91 0.12 5.72
N TYR A 50 -1.71 -0.42 5.48
CA TYR A 50 -0.75 -0.72 6.53
C TYR A 50 0.30 0.40 6.62
N LEU A 51 0.32 1.12 7.74
CA LEU A 51 1.21 2.28 7.91
C LEU A 51 2.56 1.84 8.49
N ALA A 52 3.42 1.26 7.65
CA ALA A 52 4.80 0.89 7.99
C ALA A 52 5.75 2.10 8.10
N THR A 53 5.30 3.18 8.74
CA THR A 53 5.99 4.48 8.85
C THR A 53 6.11 4.88 10.33
N PRO A 54 6.96 5.88 10.68
CA PRO A 54 7.02 6.40 12.04
C PRO A 54 5.66 6.91 12.55
N PRO A 55 5.29 6.70 13.83
CA PRO A 55 3.99 7.11 14.36
C PRO A 55 3.68 8.61 14.24
N SER A 56 4.71 9.45 14.20
CA SER A 56 4.57 10.91 14.00
C SER A 56 3.94 11.28 12.66
N LEU A 57 3.93 10.38 11.68
CA LEU A 57 3.35 10.60 10.36
C LEU A 57 1.92 10.09 10.22
N PHE A 58 1.40 9.35 11.20
CA PHE A 58 0.09 8.69 11.06
C PHE A 58 -1.04 9.70 10.82
N THR A 59 -1.08 10.78 11.59
CA THR A 59 -2.09 11.83 11.41
C THR A 59 -1.99 12.44 10.01
N THR A 60 -0.79 12.84 9.58
CA THR A 60 -0.55 13.42 8.26
C THR A 60 -0.98 12.48 7.13
N ILE A 61 -0.62 11.19 7.21
CA ILE A 61 -0.98 10.21 6.19
C ILE A 61 -2.50 10.01 6.14
N CYS A 62 -3.16 9.84 7.30
CA CYS A 62 -4.61 9.65 7.37
C CYS A 62 -5.37 10.86 6.81
N GLU A 63 -4.94 12.08 7.14
CA GLU A 63 -5.54 13.31 6.62
C GLU A 63 -5.38 13.41 5.09
N GLN A 64 -4.16 13.20 4.59
CA GLN A 64 -3.91 13.24 3.15
C GLN A 64 -4.66 12.15 2.37
N LEU A 65 -4.76 10.92 2.91
CA LEU A 65 -5.56 9.85 2.29
C LEU A 65 -7.05 10.23 2.21
N ASN A 66 -7.58 10.93 3.21
CA ASN A 66 -8.95 11.43 3.19
C ASN A 66 -9.11 12.55 2.14
N ASP A 67 -8.21 13.53 2.14
CA ASP A 67 -8.26 14.69 1.25
C ASP A 67 -8.15 14.30 -0.23
N ASP A 68 -7.30 13.32 -0.55
CA ASP A 68 -7.16 12.75 -1.89
C ASP A 68 -8.24 11.72 -2.24
N ARG A 69 -9.19 11.49 -1.33
CA ARG A 69 -10.33 10.58 -1.48
C ARG A 69 -9.93 9.11 -1.68
N CYS A 70 -8.84 8.68 -1.05
CA CYS A 70 -8.36 7.30 -1.07
C CYS A 70 -9.10 6.40 -0.06
N LEU A 71 -9.79 6.97 0.94
CA LEU A 71 -10.56 6.23 1.95
C LEU A 71 -11.98 5.92 1.46
N THR A 72 -12.11 5.27 0.30
CA THR A 72 -13.38 4.94 -0.35
C THR A 72 -13.71 3.46 -0.27
N GLY A 73 -15.00 3.12 -0.35
CA GLY A 73 -15.48 1.74 -0.22
C GLY A 73 -15.21 1.13 1.16
N PRO A 74 -15.30 -0.20 1.29
CA PRO A 74 -14.92 -0.89 2.51
C PRO A 74 -13.40 -0.81 2.70
N CYS A 75 -12.93 -0.04 3.69
CA CYS A 75 -11.51 0.07 3.97
C CYS A 75 -11.18 0.05 5.47
N ARG A 76 -9.92 -0.26 5.81
CA ARG A 76 -9.36 -0.27 7.17
C ARG A 76 -7.92 0.23 7.15
N ILE A 77 -7.50 0.87 8.25
CA ILE A 77 -6.12 1.28 8.49
C ILE A 77 -5.57 0.44 9.65
N VAL A 78 -4.34 -0.04 9.52
CA VAL A 78 -3.63 -0.89 10.50
C VAL A 78 -2.24 -0.34 10.77
#